data_AF-A0A833LTV4-F1
#
_entry.id   AF-A0A833LTV4-F1
#
_cell.length_a   1.000
_cell.length_b   1.000
_cell.length_c   1.000
_cell.angle_alpha   90.00
_cell.angle_beta   90.00
_cell.angle_gamma   90.00
#
_symmetry.space_group_name_H-M   'P 1'
#
loop_
_entity.id
_entity.type
_entity.pdbx_description
1 polymer ?
#
loop_
_entity_poly.entity_id
_entity_poly.type
_entity_poly.pdbx_seq_one_letter_code
_entity_poly.pdbx_strand_id
1 'polypeptide(L)'
;MKKPFLLCATIALIGSTTIAEAAVADYNIVATWHEPETQPYDSIFVGTFSYDDASKTVSNLRGTLSESMTGDELSGTPMTWLALDYQLVSWHDAALGGTFAATFRNADTATFWSGENGSGSNWSPQAGVEAGGTYYGWPSALTGIANPGNAYALIFVPDNPLNALTQAQLDRLAYADCAPGGMMGATCMTGTSAAGYGAVGTMGGLPLSQSITAAVPEPESHAMFLAGLGLLGLFAGRRKTT
;
A
#
# COMPACT_ATOMS: atom_id res chain seq x y z
N MET A 1 -59.92 -47.23 -23.63
CA MET A 1 -59.62 -46.04 -22.80
C MET A 1 -58.40 -46.33 -21.94
N LYS A 2 -57.63 -45.28 -21.62
CA LYS A 2 -56.35 -45.20 -20.87
C LYS A 2 -55.07 -45.39 -21.70
N LYS A 3 -54.51 -44.25 -22.13
CA LYS A 3 -53.15 -44.08 -22.68
C LYS A 3 -52.19 -43.75 -21.51
N PRO A 4 -50.93 -44.22 -21.51
CA PRO A 4 -49.92 -43.71 -20.59
C PRO A 4 -49.32 -42.41 -21.14
N PHE A 5 -49.24 -41.39 -20.29
CA PHE A 5 -48.54 -40.14 -20.57
C PHE A 5 -47.08 -40.29 -20.09
N LEU A 6 -46.13 -40.29 -21.02
CA LEU A 6 -44.71 -40.13 -20.74
C LEU A 6 -44.43 -38.63 -20.58
N LEU A 7 -43.99 -38.21 -19.39
CA LEU A 7 -43.50 -36.86 -19.14
C LEU A 7 -41.98 -36.86 -19.28
N CYS A 8 -41.46 -36.35 -20.40
CA CYS A 8 -40.04 -36.02 -20.54
C CYS A 8 -39.73 -34.80 -19.65
N ALA A 9 -38.91 -34.97 -18.62
CA ALA A 9 -38.34 -33.88 -17.85
C ALA A 9 -37.02 -33.43 -18.51
N THR A 10 -37.06 -32.29 -19.18
CA THR A 10 -35.86 -31.58 -19.65
C THR A 10 -35.15 -30.95 -18.46
N ILE A 11 -33.99 -31.49 -18.08
CA ILE A 11 -33.08 -30.86 -17.13
C ILE A 11 -32.33 -29.77 -17.89
N ALA A 12 -32.62 -28.50 -17.57
CA ALA A 12 -31.81 -27.38 -18.03
C ALA A 12 -30.48 -27.39 -17.24
N LEU A 13 -29.38 -27.75 -17.90
CA LEU A 13 -28.04 -27.45 -17.39
C LEU A 13 -27.88 -25.93 -17.39
N ILE A 14 -27.98 -25.31 -16.23
CA ILE A 14 -27.46 -23.96 -16.02
C ILE A 14 -25.94 -24.12 -16.01
N GLY A 15 -25.30 -23.83 -17.15
CA GLY A 15 -23.86 -23.67 -17.20
C GLY A 15 -23.48 -22.56 -16.23
N SER A 16 -22.66 -22.90 -15.23
CA SER A 16 -21.98 -21.92 -14.39
C SER A 16 -20.99 -21.16 -15.28
N THR A 17 -21.48 -20.12 -15.95
CA THR A 17 -20.60 -19.06 -16.43
C THR A 17 -19.99 -18.44 -15.18
N THR A 18 -18.70 -18.65 -14.95
CA THR A 18 -17.93 -17.81 -14.05
C THR A 18 -17.96 -16.41 -14.64
N ILE A 19 -18.93 -15.59 -14.22
CA ILE A 19 -18.80 -14.15 -14.36
C ILE A 19 -17.58 -13.83 -13.51
N ALA A 20 -16.48 -13.46 -14.16
CA ALA A 20 -15.42 -12.75 -13.46
C ALA A 20 -16.05 -11.43 -13.03
N GLU A 21 -16.63 -11.39 -11.84
CA GLU A 21 -16.90 -10.11 -11.19
C GLU A 21 -15.55 -9.43 -11.05
N ALA A 22 -15.46 -8.18 -11.51
CA ALA A 22 -14.39 -7.28 -11.11
C ALA A 22 -14.37 -7.29 -9.58
N ALA A 23 -13.36 -7.91 -9.01
CA ALA A 23 -13.29 -8.15 -7.59
C ALA A 23 -12.46 -7.03 -7.00
N VAL A 24 -13.14 -6.06 -6.38
CA VAL A 24 -12.46 -5.15 -5.45
C VAL A 24 -12.25 -5.93 -4.16
N ALA A 25 -10.99 -6.13 -3.81
CA ALA A 25 -10.60 -6.86 -2.60
C ALA A 25 -9.65 -6.01 -1.74
N ASP A 26 -9.75 -6.18 -0.42
CA ASP A 26 -8.89 -5.52 0.54
C ASP A 26 -7.69 -6.41 0.88
N TYR A 27 -6.54 -5.78 1.08
CA TYR A 27 -5.27 -6.43 1.35
C TYR A 27 -4.54 -5.72 2.48
N ASN A 28 -3.80 -6.50 3.27
CA ASN A 28 -2.78 -6.00 4.18
C ASN A 28 -1.43 -5.99 3.48
N ILE A 29 -0.58 -5.04 3.84
CA ILE A 29 0.77 -4.92 3.31
C ILE A 29 1.77 -4.62 4.41
N VAL A 30 2.95 -5.25 4.30
CA VAL A 30 4.13 -4.88 5.06
C VAL A 30 5.27 -4.65 4.08
N ALA A 31 5.88 -3.46 4.12
CA ALA A 31 7.09 -3.14 3.39
C ALA A 31 8.21 -2.79 4.38
N THR A 32 9.41 -3.28 4.13
CA THR A 32 10.57 -3.06 4.98
C THR A 32 11.71 -2.52 4.14
N TRP A 33 12.35 -1.47 4.66
CA TRP A 33 13.60 -0.93 4.17
C TRP A 33 14.69 -1.20 5.19
N HIS A 34 15.79 -1.79 4.72
CA HIS A 34 16.94 -2.04 5.56
C HIS A 34 17.64 -0.72 5.87
N GLU A 35 17.92 -0.47 7.15
CA GLU A 35 18.59 0.75 7.62
C GLU A 35 19.92 0.39 8.30
N PRO A 36 21.04 0.36 7.56
CA PRO A 36 22.30 -0.16 8.09
C PRO A 36 22.88 0.69 9.22
N GLU A 37 22.59 2.00 9.24
CA GLU A 37 23.11 2.91 10.25
C GLU A 37 22.22 3.04 11.50
N THR A 38 21.00 2.52 11.49
CA THR A 38 20.08 2.49 12.65
C THR A 38 19.87 1.08 13.20
N GLN A 39 20.75 0.14 12.83
CA GLN A 39 20.62 -1.24 13.27
C GLN A 39 20.54 -1.36 14.80
N PRO A 40 19.68 -2.26 15.31
CA PRO A 40 18.96 -3.30 14.55
C PRO A 40 17.56 -2.88 14.05
N TYR A 41 17.24 -1.59 14.09
CA TYR A 41 15.95 -1.09 13.62
C TYR A 41 15.98 -0.79 12.13
N ASP A 42 15.02 -1.38 11.41
CA ASP A 42 14.69 -1.09 10.02
C ASP A 42 13.44 -0.18 9.96
N SER A 43 13.26 0.54 8.84
CA SER A 43 12.04 1.30 8.57
C SER A 43 10.97 0.38 8.00
N ILE A 44 9.79 0.35 8.63
CA ILE A 44 8.73 -0.61 8.35
C ILE A 44 7.43 0.15 8.11
N PHE A 45 6.83 -0.06 6.95
CA PHE A 45 5.46 0.35 6.67
C PHE A 45 4.52 -0.84 6.85
N VAL A 46 3.48 -0.66 7.68
CA VAL A 46 2.39 -1.61 7.84
C VAL A 46 1.11 -0.91 7.45
N GLY A 47 0.35 -1.45 6.51
CA GLY A 47 -0.83 -0.78 6.00
C GLY A 47 -1.85 -1.71 5.35
N THR A 48 -2.86 -1.07 4.77
CA THR A 48 -3.97 -1.71 4.05
C THR A 48 -4.29 -0.94 2.79
N PHE A 49 -4.78 -1.63 1.77
CA PHE A 49 -5.31 -1.01 0.54
C PHE A 49 -6.41 -1.86 -0.07
N SER A 50 -7.23 -1.24 -0.91
CA SER A 50 -8.20 -1.92 -1.78
C SER A 50 -7.63 -1.99 -3.20
N TYR A 51 -7.80 -3.13 -3.87
CA TYR A 51 -7.34 -3.34 -5.23
C TYR A 51 -8.47 -3.79 -6.13
N ASP A 52 -8.64 -3.08 -7.25
CA ASP A 52 -9.54 -3.43 -8.33
C ASP A 52 -8.76 -4.19 -9.41
N ASP A 53 -9.08 -5.47 -9.57
CA ASP A 53 -8.38 -6.35 -10.52
C ASP A 53 -8.70 -6.05 -11.99
N ALA A 54 -9.84 -5.43 -12.27
CA ALA A 54 -10.30 -5.10 -13.60
C ALA A 54 -9.67 -3.80 -14.09
N SER A 55 -9.62 -2.78 -13.22
CA SER A 55 -9.01 -1.49 -13.54
C SER A 55 -7.53 -1.39 -13.15
N LYS A 56 -6.96 -2.42 -12.50
CA LYS A 56 -5.59 -2.44 -11.99
C LYS A 56 -5.29 -1.19 -11.15
N THR A 57 -6.21 -0.88 -10.24
CA THR A 57 -6.17 0.35 -9.44
C THR A 57 -6.01 0.02 -7.98
N VAL A 58 -5.07 0.71 -7.32
CA VAL A 58 -4.94 0.70 -5.86
C VAL A 58 -5.64 1.91 -5.30
N SER A 59 -6.46 1.70 -4.27
CA SER A 59 -7.17 2.77 -3.56
C SER A 59 -7.13 2.54 -2.05
N ASN A 60 -7.48 3.57 -1.28
CA ASN A 60 -7.53 3.52 0.19
C ASN A 60 -6.23 3.11 0.89
N LEU A 61 -5.08 3.19 0.23
CA LEU A 61 -3.78 2.91 0.82
C LEU A 61 -3.55 3.83 2.02
N ARG A 62 -3.40 3.21 3.19
CA ARG A 62 -3.10 3.89 4.44
C ARG A 62 -2.36 2.95 5.38
N GLY A 63 -1.69 3.51 6.39
CA GLY A 63 -0.98 2.68 7.36
C GLY A 63 -0.11 3.49 8.30
N THR A 64 0.89 2.83 8.86
CA THR A 64 1.88 3.44 9.73
C THR A 64 3.30 3.12 9.27
N LEU A 65 4.19 4.11 9.32
CA LEU A 65 5.62 3.98 9.04
C LEU A 65 6.42 4.13 10.33
N SER A 66 7.36 3.24 10.61
CA SER A 66 8.26 3.36 11.77
C SER A 66 9.42 4.31 11.50
N GLU A 67 9.82 5.08 12.51
CA GLU A 67 11.02 5.92 12.49
C GLU A 67 12.19 5.15 13.13
N SER A 68 13.03 4.50 12.33
CA SER A 68 14.12 3.63 12.81
C SER A 68 15.13 4.33 13.73
N MET A 69 15.33 5.65 13.58
CA MET A 69 16.20 6.46 14.44
C MET A 69 15.67 6.69 15.87
N THR A 70 14.42 6.33 16.15
CA THR A 70 13.78 6.63 17.46
C THR A 70 13.74 5.43 18.40
N GLY A 71 14.01 4.22 17.91
CA GLY A 71 14.12 3.03 18.74
C GLY A 71 15.43 3.00 19.52
N ASP A 72 15.42 2.47 20.73
CA ASP A 72 16.61 2.25 21.54
C ASP A 72 16.51 0.93 22.31
N GLU A 73 17.32 -0.06 21.91
CA GLU A 73 17.34 -1.38 22.54
C GLU A 73 17.86 -1.34 23.98
N LEU A 74 18.80 -0.44 24.29
CA LEU A 74 19.42 -0.36 25.61
C LEU A 74 18.42 0.14 26.66
N SER A 75 17.57 1.09 26.28
CA SER A 75 16.47 1.57 27.13
C SER A 75 15.16 0.80 26.95
N GLY A 76 15.04 -0.03 25.92
CA GLY A 76 13.80 -0.72 25.55
C GLY A 76 12.74 0.22 24.95
N THR A 77 13.14 1.40 24.47
CA THR A 77 12.23 2.37 23.85
C THR A 77 11.82 1.88 22.46
N PRO A 78 10.51 1.70 22.19
CA PRO A 78 10.06 1.27 20.87
C PRO A 78 10.25 2.38 19.83
N MET A 79 10.33 2.02 18.55
CA MET A 79 10.26 2.99 17.46
C MET A 79 8.94 3.79 17.52
N THR A 80 9.03 5.06 17.18
CA THR A 80 7.88 5.91 16.92
C THR A 80 7.24 5.52 15.60
N TRP A 81 5.91 5.62 15.52
CA TRP A 81 5.13 5.26 14.35
C TRP A 81 4.33 6.46 13.85
N LEU A 82 4.44 6.74 12.55
CA LEU A 82 3.78 7.84 11.87
C LEU A 82 2.58 7.33 11.09
N ALA A 83 1.41 7.92 11.30
CA ALA A 83 0.24 7.64 10.46
C ALA A 83 0.43 8.24 9.06
N LEU A 84 0.19 7.42 8.03
CA LEU A 84 0.15 7.81 6.63
C LEU A 84 -1.27 7.58 6.09
N ASP A 85 -2.09 8.62 6.11
CA ASP A 85 -3.54 8.52 5.85
C ASP A 85 -3.95 9.02 4.45
N TYR A 86 -3.02 9.63 3.71
CA TYR A 86 -3.33 10.32 2.46
C TYR A 86 -2.70 9.59 1.26
N GLN A 87 -3.47 8.72 0.59
CA GLN A 87 -3.07 8.20 -0.72
C GLN A 87 -3.21 9.29 -1.79
N LEU A 88 -2.10 9.91 -2.16
CA LEU A 88 -2.09 11.04 -3.12
C LEU A 88 -1.55 10.66 -4.50
N VAL A 89 -0.93 9.48 -4.62
CA VAL A 89 -0.30 9.03 -5.86
C VAL A 89 -0.68 7.57 -6.13
N SER A 90 -1.09 7.26 -7.35
CA SER A 90 -1.17 5.90 -7.87
C SER A 90 -1.11 5.86 -9.38
N TRP A 91 -0.40 4.88 -9.95
CA TRP A 91 -0.36 4.63 -11.38
C TRP A 91 -0.04 3.17 -11.69
N HIS A 92 -0.62 2.63 -12.76
CA HIS A 92 -0.28 1.31 -13.29
C HIS A 92 0.97 1.39 -14.17
N ASP A 93 1.87 0.44 -13.99
CA ASP A 93 3.05 0.23 -14.80
C ASP A 93 2.95 -1.14 -15.49
N ALA A 94 2.61 -1.11 -16.78
CA ALA A 94 2.46 -2.31 -17.59
C ALA A 94 3.80 -3.03 -17.88
N ALA A 95 4.94 -2.33 -17.79
CA ALA A 95 6.24 -2.94 -18.02
C ALA A 95 6.71 -3.75 -16.82
N LEU A 96 6.42 -3.26 -15.60
CA LEU A 96 6.66 -3.97 -14.35
C LEU A 96 5.51 -4.91 -13.96
N GLY A 97 4.34 -4.80 -14.59
CA GLY A 97 3.20 -5.68 -14.36
C GLY A 97 2.53 -5.45 -13.00
N GLY A 98 2.25 -4.20 -12.66
CA GLY A 98 1.58 -3.86 -11.40
C GLY A 98 1.35 -2.36 -11.22
N THR A 99 0.89 -1.99 -10.04
CA THR A 99 0.44 -0.65 -9.69
C THR A 99 1.30 -0.07 -8.59
N PHE A 100 1.84 1.11 -8.81
CA PHE A 100 2.43 1.90 -7.73
C PHE A 100 1.35 2.67 -6.99
N ALA A 101 1.54 2.82 -5.68
CA ALA A 101 0.73 3.71 -4.87
C ALA A 101 1.58 4.29 -3.74
N ALA A 102 1.38 5.56 -3.41
CA ALA A 102 2.03 6.18 -2.26
C ALA A 102 1.00 6.81 -1.33
N THR A 103 1.20 6.57 -0.03
CA THR A 103 0.48 7.24 1.05
C THR A 103 1.41 8.19 1.79
N PHE A 104 0.86 9.32 2.23
CA PHE A 104 1.56 10.43 2.84
C PHE A 104 1.01 10.70 4.24
N ARG A 105 1.86 11.27 5.10
CA ARG A 105 1.47 11.75 6.42
C ARG A 105 0.58 13.00 6.33
N ASN A 106 0.93 13.91 5.43
CA ASN A 106 0.20 15.14 5.22
C ASN A 106 -0.74 15.03 4.01
N ALA A 107 -1.73 15.93 3.93
CA ALA A 107 -2.68 16.00 2.81
C ALA A 107 -2.08 16.60 1.53
N ASP A 108 -0.76 16.64 1.43
CA ASP A 108 0.02 17.11 0.30
C ASP A 108 1.26 16.21 0.11
N THR A 109 1.97 16.42 -1.00
CA THR A 109 3.15 15.63 -1.35
C THR A 109 4.46 16.33 -0.97
N ALA A 110 4.42 17.49 -0.33
CA ALA A 110 5.59 18.34 -0.10
C ALA A 110 6.55 17.68 0.90
N THR A 111 7.54 16.95 0.38
CA THR A 111 8.47 16.13 1.16
C THR A 111 9.90 16.61 0.97
N PHE A 112 10.31 16.79 -0.29
CA PHE A 112 11.68 17.15 -0.64
C PHE A 112 11.82 18.58 -1.12
N TRP A 113 13.02 19.12 -0.97
CA TRP A 113 13.39 20.42 -1.49
C TRP A 113 13.25 20.48 -3.01
N SER A 114 12.45 21.44 -3.48
CA SER A 114 12.11 21.64 -4.89
C SER A 114 12.95 22.72 -5.59
N GLY A 115 14.16 23.02 -5.08
CA GLY A 115 15.04 24.05 -5.61
C GLY A 115 14.70 25.48 -5.15
N GLU A 116 15.58 26.44 -5.49
CA GLU A 116 15.53 27.85 -5.01
C GLU A 116 14.23 28.60 -5.33
N ASN A 117 13.46 28.17 -6.34
CA ASN A 117 12.17 28.78 -6.71
C ASN A 117 10.98 27.82 -6.61
N GLY A 118 11.16 26.65 -5.99
CA GLY A 118 10.12 25.63 -5.92
C GLY A 118 9.73 25.03 -7.28
N SER A 119 10.62 25.13 -8.28
CA SER A 119 10.38 24.69 -9.66
C SER A 119 10.58 23.20 -9.89
N GLY A 120 11.28 22.51 -8.98
CA GLY A 120 11.46 21.06 -9.00
C GLY A 120 10.25 20.31 -8.45
N SER A 121 10.19 19.00 -8.70
CA SER A 121 9.21 18.16 -8.02
C SER A 121 9.50 18.16 -6.52
N ASN A 122 8.50 18.47 -5.70
CA ASN A 122 8.60 18.43 -4.23
C ASN A 122 8.37 17.01 -3.65
N TRP A 123 8.16 16.05 -4.56
CA TRP A 123 7.92 14.65 -4.25
C TRP A 123 8.53 13.75 -5.32
N SER A 124 8.49 12.45 -5.03
CA SER A 124 9.01 11.30 -5.77
C SER A 124 10.38 10.86 -5.27
N PRO A 125 10.68 9.55 -5.34
CA PRO A 125 11.98 9.05 -4.91
C PRO A 125 13.14 9.66 -5.70
N GLN A 126 12.94 9.90 -7.01
CA GLN A 126 13.94 10.55 -7.86
C GLN A 126 14.23 11.98 -7.41
N ALA A 127 13.19 12.76 -7.06
CA ALA A 127 13.39 14.11 -6.51
C ALA A 127 14.11 14.07 -5.16
N GLY A 128 13.82 13.06 -4.33
CA GLY A 128 14.54 12.82 -3.07
C GLY A 128 16.03 12.57 -3.30
N VAL A 129 16.38 11.72 -4.28
CA VAL A 129 17.78 11.48 -4.68
C VAL A 129 18.44 12.77 -5.16
N GLU A 130 17.79 13.52 -6.05
CA GLU A 130 18.32 14.79 -6.59
C GLU A 130 18.50 15.86 -5.52
N ALA A 131 17.61 15.91 -4.54
CA ALA A 131 17.69 16.80 -3.38
C ALA A 131 18.64 16.29 -2.28
N GLY A 132 19.21 15.09 -2.41
CA GLY A 132 20.01 14.46 -1.36
C GLY A 132 19.23 14.23 -0.06
N GLY A 133 17.92 13.96 -0.17
CA GLY A 133 17.00 13.80 0.96
C GLY A 133 16.66 15.10 1.68
N THR A 134 17.04 16.27 1.15
CA THR A 134 16.78 17.55 1.81
C THR A 134 15.27 17.83 1.91
N TYR A 135 14.79 18.25 3.08
CA TYR A 135 13.35 18.46 3.33
C TYR A 135 12.77 19.66 2.54
N TYR A 136 11.45 19.61 2.31
CA TYR A 136 10.71 20.70 1.66
C TYR A 136 10.72 22.01 2.46
N GLY A 137 11.14 23.10 1.81
CA GLY A 137 11.26 24.42 2.44
C GLY A 137 12.68 24.75 2.90
N TRP A 138 13.65 23.84 2.77
CA TRP A 138 15.05 24.15 3.08
C TRP A 138 15.66 25.21 2.13
N PRO A 139 16.55 26.09 2.62
CA PRO A 139 16.76 26.41 4.03
C PRO A 139 15.64 27.31 4.56
N SER A 140 14.96 26.85 5.62
CA SER A 140 13.77 27.52 6.19
C SER A 140 14.00 29.00 6.50
N ALA A 141 15.23 29.37 6.89
CA ALA A 141 15.59 30.76 7.22
C ALA A 141 15.61 31.70 6.00
N LEU A 142 15.83 31.18 4.79
CA LEU A 142 15.81 31.96 3.56
C LEU A 142 14.45 31.93 2.87
N THR A 143 13.77 30.78 2.91
CA THR A 143 12.48 30.57 2.25
C THR A 143 11.29 31.07 3.07
N GLY A 144 11.43 31.13 4.40
CA GLY A 144 10.33 31.37 5.34
C GLY A 144 9.37 30.17 5.46
N ILE A 145 9.68 29.03 4.84
CA ILE A 145 8.86 27.82 4.85
C ILE A 145 9.51 26.82 5.80
N ALA A 146 8.81 26.49 6.89
CA ALA A 146 9.26 25.47 7.82
C ALA A 146 9.09 24.06 7.22
N ASN A 147 9.89 23.10 7.70
CA ASN A 147 9.71 21.69 7.38
C ASN A 147 8.27 21.27 7.73
N PRO A 148 7.45 20.81 6.76
CA PRO A 148 6.08 20.37 7.03
C PRO A 148 6.02 19.03 7.79
N GLY A 149 7.15 18.35 7.99
CA GLY A 149 7.20 17.08 8.69
C GLY A 149 6.53 15.95 7.92
N ASN A 150 6.51 16.02 6.58
CA ASN A 150 5.85 15.03 5.74
C ASN A 150 6.66 13.73 5.69
N ALA A 151 5.97 12.62 5.49
CA ALA A 151 6.56 11.31 5.30
C ALA A 151 5.72 10.53 4.30
N TYR A 152 6.31 9.61 3.56
CA TYR A 152 5.57 8.75 2.63
C TYR A 152 6.14 7.34 2.57
N ALA A 153 5.29 6.41 2.17
CA ALA A 153 5.67 5.08 1.71
C ALA A 153 5.12 4.86 0.30
N LEU A 154 6.01 4.53 -0.64
CA LEU A 154 5.71 4.12 -2.02
C LEU A 154 5.83 2.60 -2.10
N ILE A 155 4.70 1.97 -2.41
CA ILE A 155 4.56 0.52 -2.52
C ILE A 155 4.33 0.11 -3.99
N PHE A 156 4.55 -1.17 -4.27
CA PHE A 156 4.24 -1.77 -5.58
C PHE A 156 3.29 -2.97 -5.41
N VAL A 157 2.13 -2.93 -6.04
CA VAL A 157 1.14 -4.02 -6.01
C VAL A 157 1.18 -4.75 -7.36
N PRO A 158 1.68 -5.99 -7.45
CA PRO A 158 1.67 -6.75 -8.70
C PRO A 158 0.24 -6.97 -9.21
N ASP A 159 0.08 -7.18 -10.52
CA ASP A 159 -1.24 -7.39 -11.14
C ASP A 159 -2.06 -8.50 -10.48
N ASN A 160 -1.35 -9.50 -9.91
CA ASN A 160 -1.85 -10.43 -8.91
C ASN A 160 -1.21 -10.07 -7.54
N PRO A 161 -1.95 -9.41 -6.63
CA PRO A 161 -1.38 -8.84 -5.40
C PRO A 161 -0.67 -9.82 -4.48
N LEU A 162 -1.00 -11.12 -4.53
CA LEU A 162 -0.42 -12.13 -3.65
C LEU A 162 0.89 -12.73 -4.18
N ASN A 163 1.33 -12.32 -5.38
CA ASN A 163 2.63 -12.73 -5.90
C ASN A 163 3.76 -12.02 -5.15
N ALA A 164 4.85 -12.75 -4.90
CA ALA A 164 6.08 -12.15 -4.41
C ALA A 164 6.65 -11.16 -5.44
N LEU A 165 7.22 -10.06 -4.96
CA LEU A 165 7.88 -9.10 -5.83
C LEU A 165 9.12 -9.72 -6.49
N THR A 166 9.31 -9.42 -7.77
CA THR A 166 10.60 -9.57 -8.44
C THR A 166 11.58 -8.52 -7.91
N GLN A 167 12.89 -8.75 -8.08
CA GLN A 167 13.89 -7.77 -7.65
C GLN A 167 13.69 -6.40 -8.31
N ALA A 168 13.35 -6.36 -9.60
CA ALA A 168 13.12 -5.11 -10.32
C ALA A 168 11.92 -4.32 -9.78
N GLN A 169 10.90 -4.99 -9.24
CA GLN A 169 9.76 -4.34 -8.57
C GLN A 169 10.15 -3.87 -7.16
N LEU A 170 10.87 -4.71 -6.40
CA LEU A 170 11.37 -4.39 -5.07
C LEU A 170 12.30 -3.17 -5.08
N ASP A 171 13.18 -3.09 -6.07
CA ASP A 171 14.11 -1.97 -6.26
C ASP A 171 13.38 -0.61 -6.46
N ARG A 172 12.09 -0.65 -6.81
CA ARG A 172 11.23 0.53 -7.02
C ARG A 172 10.34 0.87 -5.83
N LEU A 173 10.52 0.21 -4.69
CA LEU A 173 9.93 0.70 -3.45
C LEU A 173 10.73 1.89 -2.95
N ALA A 174 10.06 2.78 -2.22
CA ALA A 174 10.72 3.87 -1.56
C ALA A 174 9.96 4.37 -0.34
N TYR A 175 10.66 4.96 0.61
CA TYR A 175 10.03 5.76 1.65
C TYR A 175 10.85 7.03 1.89
N ALA A 176 10.21 8.00 2.53
CA ALA A 176 10.89 9.14 3.10
C ALA A 176 10.22 9.53 4.41
N ASP A 177 11.02 9.98 5.37
CA ASP A 177 10.58 10.46 6.66
C ASP A 177 11.27 11.77 6.99
N CYS A 178 10.55 12.88 6.78
CA CYS A 178 10.98 14.21 7.17
C CYS A 178 10.31 14.66 8.49
N ALA A 179 9.64 13.77 9.22
CA ALA A 179 9.06 14.07 10.52
C ALA A 179 10.18 14.15 11.59
N PRO A 180 9.93 14.71 12.79
CA PRO A 180 10.98 14.97 13.76
C PRO A 180 11.87 13.77 14.13
N GLY A 181 11.34 12.54 14.13
CA GLY A 181 12.13 11.33 14.41
C GLY A 181 12.91 10.81 13.20
N GLY A 182 12.55 11.22 11.98
CA GLY A 182 13.23 10.91 10.72
C GLY A 182 14.31 11.91 10.27
N MET A 183 14.53 13.00 11.01
CA MET A 183 15.41 14.10 10.57
C MET A 183 16.89 13.94 11.00
N MET A 184 17.80 14.20 10.07
CA MET A 184 19.24 14.37 10.26
C MET A 184 19.68 15.77 9.83
N GLY A 185 19.37 16.76 10.68
CA GLY A 185 19.58 18.16 10.33
C GLY A 185 18.64 18.62 9.22
N ALA A 186 19.16 18.83 8.01
CA ALA A 186 18.37 19.22 6.84
C ALA A 186 17.86 18.02 6.00
N THR A 187 18.36 16.83 6.30
CA THR A 187 18.13 15.64 5.49
C THR A 187 17.11 14.72 6.18
N CYS A 188 16.12 14.28 5.43
CA CYS A 188 15.15 13.27 5.83
C CYS A 188 15.78 11.88 5.77
N MET A 189 15.29 10.93 6.56
CA MET A 189 15.54 9.52 6.28
C MET A 189 14.82 9.11 5.00
N THR A 190 15.47 8.28 4.20
CA THR A 190 14.93 7.80 2.93
C THR A 190 15.44 6.39 2.67
N GLY A 191 14.61 5.56 2.05
CA GLY A 191 15.02 4.27 1.53
C GLY A 191 14.82 4.22 0.02
N THR A 192 15.89 4.16 -0.76
CA THR A 192 15.85 3.99 -2.22
C THR A 192 16.94 3.01 -2.67
N SER A 193 16.78 2.40 -3.83
CA SER A 193 17.81 1.54 -4.41
C SER A 193 18.55 2.23 -5.57
N ALA A 194 19.83 1.92 -5.73
CA ALA A 194 20.60 2.38 -6.89
C ALA A 194 20.03 1.84 -8.22
N ALA A 195 19.48 0.62 -8.23
CA ALA A 195 18.87 0.02 -9.42
C ALA A 195 17.54 0.70 -9.82
N GLY A 196 16.77 1.18 -8.84
CA GLY A 196 15.49 1.84 -9.06
C GLY A 196 15.60 3.34 -9.35
N TYR A 197 16.51 4.03 -8.67
CA TYR A 197 16.57 5.49 -8.63
C TYR A 197 17.98 6.08 -8.78
N GLY A 198 18.98 5.26 -9.10
CA GLY A 198 20.36 5.70 -9.32
C GLY A 198 21.16 6.00 -8.05
N ALA A 199 20.54 6.03 -6.87
CA ALA A 199 21.23 6.16 -5.59
C ALA A 199 20.53 5.36 -4.47
N VAL A 200 21.35 4.92 -3.51
CA VAL A 200 20.86 4.39 -2.24
C VAL A 200 20.33 5.55 -1.39
N GLY A 201 19.34 5.28 -0.55
CA GLY A 201 18.79 6.27 0.36
C GLY A 201 19.84 6.82 1.33
N THR A 202 19.52 7.95 1.95
CA THR A 202 20.24 8.49 3.11
C THR A 202 20.43 7.41 4.18
N MET A 203 21.51 7.46 4.95
CA MET A 203 21.84 6.42 5.95
C MET A 203 22.07 5.02 5.37
N GLY A 204 22.20 4.91 4.04
CA GLY A 204 22.31 3.63 3.36
C GLY A 204 20.98 2.88 3.23
N GLY A 205 19.85 3.53 3.49
CA GLY A 205 18.51 2.93 3.45
C GLY A 205 18.16 2.35 2.08
N LEU A 206 17.70 1.09 2.03
CA LEU A 206 17.31 0.42 0.78
C LEU A 206 16.10 -0.52 0.95
N PRO A 207 15.28 -0.72 -0.09
CA PRO A 207 14.21 -1.72 -0.06
C PRO A 207 14.73 -3.12 0.28
N LEU A 208 14.15 -3.75 1.30
CA LEU A 208 14.51 -5.10 1.74
C LEU A 208 13.44 -6.12 1.37
N SER A 209 12.18 -5.83 1.67
CA SER A 209 11.08 -6.75 1.35
C SER A 209 9.73 -6.05 1.29
N GLN A 210 8.77 -6.69 0.62
CA GLN A 210 7.36 -6.35 0.73
C GLN A 210 6.53 -7.62 0.63
N SER A 211 5.52 -7.74 1.49
CA SER A 211 4.57 -8.84 1.49
C SER A 211 3.15 -8.30 1.51
N ILE A 212 2.28 -8.93 0.72
CA ILE A 212 0.86 -8.59 0.62
C ILE A 212 0.06 -9.84 0.98
N THR A 213 -0.96 -9.68 1.81
CA THR A 213 -1.88 -10.76 2.20
C THR A 213 -3.31 -10.31 2.02
N ALA A 214 -4.21 -11.24 1.70
CA ALA A 214 -5.63 -10.93 1.65
C ALA A 214 -6.10 -10.46 3.04
N ALA A 215 -6.85 -9.37 3.09
CA ALA A 215 -7.52 -8.99 4.32
C ALA A 215 -8.54 -10.08 4.66
N VAL A 216 -8.46 -10.62 5.89
CA VAL A 216 -9.43 -11.60 6.35
C VAL A 216 -10.73 -10.84 6.66
N PRO A 217 -11.87 -11.15 6.02
CA PRO A 217 -13.13 -10.51 6.36
C PRO A 217 -13.44 -10.78 7.84
N GLU A 218 -13.75 -9.73 8.58
CA GLU A 218 -14.10 -9.85 10.00
C GLU A 218 -15.19 -10.93 10.19
N PRO A 219 -15.14 -11.75 11.25
CA PRO A 219 -16.03 -12.91 11.45
C PRO A 219 -17.53 -12.54 11.42
N GLU A 220 -17.88 -11.28 11.69
CA GLU A 220 -19.25 -10.78 11.58
C GLU A 220 -19.79 -10.81 10.14
N SER A 221 -18.93 -10.57 9.14
CA SER A 221 -19.30 -10.66 7.72
C SER A 221 -19.68 -12.09 7.34
N HIS A 222 -18.98 -13.09 7.89
CA HIS A 222 -19.32 -14.50 7.71
C HIS A 222 -20.62 -14.87 8.44
N ALA A 223 -20.83 -14.35 9.64
CA ALA A 223 -22.07 -14.58 10.40
C ALA A 223 -23.29 -14.00 9.68
N MET A 224 -23.17 -12.80 9.10
CA MET A 224 -24.23 -12.16 8.33
C MET A 224 -24.50 -12.87 7.00
N PHE A 225 -23.46 -13.35 6.32
CA PHE A 225 -23.59 -14.18 5.13
C PHE A 225 -24.32 -15.50 5.42
N LEU A 226 -23.93 -16.19 6.50
CA LEU A 226 -24.60 -17.43 6.96
C LEU A 226 -26.04 -17.17 7.41
N ALA A 227 -26.31 -16.05 8.09
CA ALA A 227 -27.67 -15.65 8.47
C ALA A 227 -28.53 -15.34 7.23
N GLY A 228 -27.96 -14.69 6.21
CA GLY A 228 -28.63 -14.42 4.94
C GLY A 228 -28.99 -15.69 4.16
N LEU A 229 -28.05 -16.65 4.07
CA LEU A 229 -28.31 -17.97 3.47
C LEU A 229 -29.36 -18.77 4.26
N GLY A 230 -29.34 -18.69 5.59
CA GLY A 230 -30.34 -19.33 6.45
C GLY A 230 -31.76 -18.78 6.21
N LEU A 231 -31.89 -17.45 6.07
CA LEU A 231 -33.17 -16.81 5.76
C LEU A 231 -33.68 -17.19 4.37
N LEU A 232 -32.83 -17.20 3.34
CA LEU A 232 -33.21 -17.61 1.99
C LEU A 232 -33.66 -19.08 1.93
N GLY A 233 -33.01 -19.97 2.69
CA GLY A 233 -33.43 -21.37 2.84
C GLY A 233 -34.84 -21.52 3.44
N LEU A 234 -35.20 -20.68 4.41
CA LEU A 234 -36.53 -20.68 5.04
C LEU A 234 -37.65 -20.22 4.09
N PHE A 235 -37.38 -19.24 3.22
CA PHE A 235 -38.33 -18.77 2.23
C PHE A 235 -38.47 -19.74 1.04
N ALA A 236 -37.40 -20.38 0.62
CA ALA A 236 -37.43 -21.39 -0.44
C ALA A 236 -38.15 -22.69 -0.01
N GLY A 237 -38.01 -23.09 1.26
CA GLY A 237 -38.68 -24.28 1.82
C GLY A 237 -40.19 -24.17 1.93
N ARG A 238 -40.75 -22.94 2.02
CA ARG A 238 -42.20 -22.70 2.16
C ARG A 238 -43.00 -22.80 0.85
N ARG A 239 -42.36 -22.94 -0.31
CA ARG A 239 -43.05 -23.03 -1.62
C ARG A 239 -43.47 -24.45 -2.04
N LYS A 240 -43.31 -25.47 -1.18
CA LYS A 240 -43.65 -26.88 -1.52
C LYS A 240 -44.94 -27.43 -0.90
N THR A 241 -45.84 -26.59 -0.41
CA THR A 241 -47.18 -27.03 0.03
C THR A 241 -48.28 -26.12 -0.48
N THR A 242 -48.66 -26.35 -1.74
CA THR A 242 -50.01 -26.20 -2.29
C THR A 242 -50.11 -27.02 -3.55
#